data_AF-G2YPZ4-F1
#
_entry.id   AF-G2YPZ4-F1
#
_cell.length_a   1.000
_cell.length_b   1.000
_cell.length_c   1.000
_cell.angle_alpha   90.00
_cell.angle_beta   90.00
_cell.angle_gamma   90.00
#
_symmetry.space_group_name_H-M   'P 1'
#
loop_
_entity.id
_entity.type
_entity.pdbx_description
1 polymer ?
#
loop_
_entity_poly.entity_id
_entity_poly.type
_entity_poly.pdbx_seq_one_letter_code
_entity_poly.pdbx_strand_id
1 'polypeptide(L)'
;MGGTTDESIPDKLDHVPTAKQPKTRPPAGRREKILRKPLPYYSGPYSVGQMDIEVPVREPRTFSNIKRQHKHVLNLETVLFSVFYPSSFGSGEGVSPEGEKKWSRATWLPRPRVEVAKGYSKFAGLPSWPTMAFFGMTTAFTKLPAFRNAGLAKHWPPENARESEFGYQTKNRAGEPPPGEPESPCFPLLIFSHGLGGTRTTYSSVCGEFASYGFVVVAIEHRDGSGPRTFVNLPKMGDTFGSQNVDHSDEARERGYERFDYVFPEGNARDTTPNNEKGVDGELRAAQIQLRLAEIEEAYYIMTQIHDGNGAQIAEANLRQSSPGRVGGSSRGLKGIDWQSWKDRFHLQQVTMLGHSFGAATTVEALRSQAERFPYISQGILYDPWGGAIQKADCESEHQIHNPLLCINSEAFMYWPSNFSRIMSLCREAKAQGTLCWLLTVRGSVHISQSDFSLLYPNVSSFLLKMTVNPQRAIDLNINASLEFLKMVMPRRISAMNRGTNEGLLEVEQLHELPDVHQPKKKYIAGRLRIPHEMRIRLTPQWIRMMRGKTENCQKKCACKNGRQKQKKNIATDPQGKILPGLEDLEIGEKRFGCMLRRRRQS
;
A
#
# COMPACT_ATOMS: atom_id res chain seq x y z
N MET A 1 -25.43 -21.28 57.76
CA MET A 1 -25.39 -19.93 57.17
C MET A 1 -24.12 -19.85 56.34
N GLY A 2 -24.28 -19.73 55.03
CA GLY A 2 -23.20 -19.86 54.05
C GLY A 2 -22.30 -18.63 54.00
N GLY A 3 -20.99 -18.86 53.98
CA GLY A 3 -20.01 -17.86 53.60
C GLY A 3 -19.93 -17.81 52.08
N THR A 4 -20.39 -16.70 51.50
CA THR A 4 -20.19 -16.39 50.09
C THR A 4 -18.75 -15.95 49.90
N THR A 5 -17.99 -16.80 49.22
CA THR A 5 -16.73 -16.45 48.56
C THR A 5 -17.02 -15.36 47.53
N ASP A 6 -16.35 -14.23 47.69
CA ASP A 6 -16.35 -13.12 46.73
C ASP A 6 -15.62 -13.62 45.47
N GLU A 7 -16.40 -14.11 44.50
CA GLU A 7 -15.91 -14.43 43.16
C GLU A 7 -15.38 -13.13 42.54
N SER A 8 -14.06 -13.03 42.50
CA SER A 8 -13.34 -12.02 41.73
C SER A 8 -13.90 -11.96 40.32
N ILE A 9 -14.61 -10.88 40.03
CA ILE A 9 -15.05 -10.50 38.69
C ILE A 9 -13.80 -10.56 37.79
N PRO A 10 -13.82 -11.35 36.69
CA PRO A 10 -12.66 -11.49 35.83
C PRO A 10 -12.26 -10.12 35.29
N ASP A 11 -10.95 -9.90 35.28
CA ASP A 11 -10.28 -8.67 34.89
C ASP A 11 -10.94 -8.02 33.67
N LYS A 12 -11.16 -6.71 33.80
CA LYS A 12 -11.78 -5.89 32.75
C LYS A 12 -10.96 -6.04 31.46
N LEU A 13 -11.53 -6.72 30.46
CA LEU A 13 -11.24 -6.63 29.02
C LEU A 13 -10.12 -5.62 28.71
N ASP A 14 -8.89 -6.13 28.62
CA ASP A 14 -7.70 -5.34 28.30
C ASP A 14 -7.97 -4.39 27.14
N HIS A 15 -7.67 -3.12 27.39
CA HIS A 15 -8.09 -1.97 26.62
C HIS A 15 -7.90 -2.16 25.11
N VAL A 16 -9.00 -2.40 24.37
CA VAL A 16 -9.03 -2.15 22.93
C VAL A 16 -8.74 -0.65 22.72
N PRO A 17 -7.66 -0.27 22.01
CA PRO A 17 -7.34 1.14 21.79
C PRO A 17 -8.51 1.85 21.10
N THR A 18 -8.87 3.02 21.61
CA THR A 18 -9.96 3.81 21.00
C THR A 18 -9.50 4.28 19.63
N ALA A 19 -10.16 3.83 18.56
CA ALA A 19 -9.78 4.19 17.20
C ALA A 19 -9.94 5.71 16.98
N LYS A 20 -8.87 6.37 16.51
CA LYS A 20 -8.94 7.76 16.00
C LYS A 20 -9.77 7.80 14.72
N GLN A 21 -10.31 8.98 14.40
CA GLN A 21 -11.02 9.20 13.13
C GLN A 21 -10.04 9.11 11.95
N PRO A 22 -10.52 8.73 10.74
CA PRO A 22 -9.71 8.82 9.53
C PRO A 22 -9.21 10.23 9.28
N LYS A 23 -8.07 10.35 8.60
CA LYS A 23 -7.53 11.64 8.15
C LYS A 23 -8.53 12.37 7.27
N THR A 24 -8.55 13.69 7.40
CA THR A 24 -9.42 14.53 6.59
C THR A 24 -8.93 14.55 5.13
N ARG A 25 -9.88 14.61 4.18
CA ARG A 25 -9.64 14.49 2.75
C ARG A 25 -10.48 15.48 1.95
N PRO A 26 -10.08 15.83 0.72
CA PRO A 26 -10.91 16.62 -0.18
C PRO A 26 -12.29 15.98 -0.37
N PRO A 27 -13.38 16.76 -0.30
CA PRO A 27 -14.72 16.23 -0.50
C PRO A 27 -14.91 15.77 -1.96
N ALA A 28 -15.44 14.57 -2.16
CA ALA A 28 -15.87 14.12 -3.47
C ALA A 28 -17.04 14.97 -3.98
N GLY A 29 -16.98 15.36 -5.26
CA GLY A 29 -18.01 16.19 -5.90
C GLY A 29 -19.37 15.50 -5.92
N ARG A 30 -20.47 16.26 -5.84
CA ARG A 30 -21.85 15.71 -5.83
C ARG A 30 -22.12 14.77 -7.01
N ARG A 31 -21.65 15.14 -8.22
CA ARG A 31 -21.79 14.32 -9.43
C ARG A 31 -21.08 12.96 -9.32
N GLU A 32 -19.95 12.91 -8.63
CA GLU A 32 -19.18 11.66 -8.46
C GLU A 32 -19.93 10.68 -7.56
N LYS A 33 -20.56 11.17 -6.49
CA LYS A 33 -21.34 10.35 -5.55
C LYS A 33 -22.63 9.79 -6.15
N ILE A 34 -23.23 10.50 -7.10
CA ILE A 34 -24.48 10.09 -7.76
C ILE A 34 -24.21 9.08 -8.87
N LEU A 35 -23.16 9.29 -9.67
CA LEU A 35 -22.90 8.47 -10.86
C LEU A 35 -22.08 7.22 -10.56
N ARG A 36 -21.29 7.20 -9.47
CA ARG A 36 -20.25 6.19 -9.21
C ARG A 36 -20.01 6.02 -7.70
N LYS A 37 -19.31 4.95 -7.30
CA LYS A 37 -18.67 4.87 -5.99
C LYS A 37 -17.26 5.50 -6.09
N PRO A 38 -17.04 6.73 -5.56
CA PRO A 38 -15.73 7.37 -5.64
C PRO A 38 -14.76 6.72 -4.65
N LEU A 39 -13.50 6.60 -5.06
CA LEU A 39 -12.40 6.39 -4.12
C LEU A 39 -12.16 7.68 -3.33
N PRO A 40 -11.76 7.61 -2.04
CA PRO A 40 -11.33 8.78 -1.29
C PRO A 40 -10.12 9.44 -1.94
N TYR A 41 -10.10 10.78 -1.98
CA TYR A 41 -8.90 11.53 -2.40
C TYR A 41 -7.77 11.37 -1.38
N TYR A 42 -6.54 11.58 -1.84
CA TYR A 42 -5.34 11.41 -1.00
C TYR A 42 -5.18 12.53 0.02
N SER A 43 -4.69 12.18 1.20
CA SER A 43 -4.63 13.07 2.37
C SER A 43 -3.35 13.92 2.45
N GLY A 44 -2.29 13.54 1.74
CA GLY A 44 -1.01 14.26 1.74
C GLY A 44 -1.05 15.65 1.09
N PRO A 45 0.04 16.42 1.26
CA PRO A 45 0.14 17.80 0.79
C PRO A 45 0.26 17.94 -0.73
N TYR A 46 0.47 16.87 -1.49
CA TYR A 46 0.51 16.96 -2.95
C TYR A 46 -0.80 16.51 -3.61
N SER A 47 -1.11 17.17 -4.73
CA SER A 47 -1.94 16.53 -5.76
C SER A 47 -1.15 15.40 -6.42
N VAL A 48 -1.84 14.43 -7.02
CA VAL A 48 -1.18 13.22 -7.53
C VAL A 48 -1.41 13.09 -9.03
N GLY A 49 -0.30 12.94 -9.74
CA GLY A 49 -0.25 12.56 -11.15
C GLY A 49 -0.17 11.05 -11.30
N GLN A 50 -0.61 10.54 -12.45
CA GLN A 50 -0.50 9.13 -12.80
C GLN A 50 -0.20 8.95 -14.27
N MET A 51 0.70 8.01 -14.60
CA MET A 51 0.94 7.59 -15.98
C MET A 51 1.06 6.06 -16.08
N ASP A 52 0.74 5.51 -17.25
CA ASP A 52 0.83 4.07 -17.55
C ASP A 52 1.93 3.84 -18.59
N ILE A 53 2.92 3.01 -18.25
CA ILE A 53 4.05 2.67 -19.11
C ILE A 53 4.03 1.16 -19.36
N GLU A 54 4.03 0.76 -20.63
CA GLU A 54 4.25 -0.60 -21.08
C GLU A 54 5.28 -0.59 -22.19
N VAL A 55 6.43 -1.19 -21.96
CA VAL A 55 7.51 -1.23 -22.94
C VAL A 55 8.06 -2.65 -23.07
N PRO A 56 8.56 -3.03 -24.26
CA PRO A 56 9.31 -4.27 -24.43
C PRO A 56 10.48 -4.35 -23.44
N VAL A 57 10.71 -5.54 -22.89
CA VAL A 57 11.87 -5.77 -22.00
C VAL A 57 13.14 -5.91 -22.84
N ARG A 58 14.29 -5.68 -22.22
CA ARG A 58 15.61 -5.84 -22.87
C ARG A 58 15.88 -7.29 -23.28
N GLU A 59 15.51 -8.24 -22.42
CA GLU A 59 15.74 -9.67 -22.63
C GLU A 59 14.45 -10.47 -22.43
N PRO A 60 13.65 -10.69 -23.49
CA PRO A 60 12.46 -11.51 -23.38
C PRO A 60 12.82 -12.99 -23.17
N ARG A 61 12.20 -13.63 -22.17
CA ARG A 61 12.53 -15.01 -21.76
C ARG A 61 11.38 -15.69 -21.02
N THR A 62 11.46 -17.01 -20.92
CA THR A 62 10.51 -17.83 -20.15
C THR A 62 11.09 -18.17 -18.78
N PHE A 63 10.22 -18.32 -17.78
CA PHE A 63 10.57 -18.69 -16.41
C PHE A 63 9.94 -20.05 -16.11
N SER A 64 10.74 -21.06 -15.80
CA SER A 64 10.32 -22.46 -15.60
C SER A 64 9.83 -23.22 -16.84
N ASN A 65 9.76 -24.54 -16.68
CA ASN A 65 9.21 -25.48 -17.67
C ASN A 65 7.70 -25.72 -17.50
N ILE A 66 7.02 -24.92 -16.66
CA ILE A 66 5.58 -25.06 -16.42
C ILE A 66 4.82 -24.70 -17.70
N LYS A 67 4.13 -25.70 -18.25
CA LYS A 67 3.37 -25.58 -19.50
C LYS A 67 1.88 -25.75 -19.27
N ARG A 68 1.08 -25.03 -20.06
CA ARG A 68 -0.36 -25.23 -20.20
C ARG A 68 -0.66 -25.37 -21.68
N GLN A 69 -1.31 -26.47 -22.07
CA GLN A 69 -1.55 -26.78 -23.49
C GLN A 69 -0.25 -26.70 -24.32
N HIS A 70 0.82 -27.33 -23.81
CA HIS A 70 2.17 -27.36 -24.38
C HIS A 70 2.92 -26.02 -24.49
N LYS A 71 2.35 -24.91 -23.99
CA LYS A 71 2.95 -23.57 -24.02
C LYS A 71 3.46 -23.14 -22.63
N HIS A 72 4.63 -22.51 -22.56
CA HIS A 72 5.15 -21.92 -21.32
C HIS A 72 4.19 -20.84 -20.80
N VAL A 73 3.85 -20.92 -19.51
CA VAL A 73 2.84 -20.04 -18.88
C VAL A 73 3.45 -18.74 -18.36
N LEU A 74 4.72 -18.77 -17.99
CA LEU A 74 5.42 -17.67 -17.32
C LEU A 74 6.44 -17.08 -18.29
N ASN A 75 5.98 -16.12 -19.09
CA ASN A 75 6.80 -15.49 -20.13
C ASN A 75 6.91 -13.98 -19.87
N LEU A 76 8.12 -13.44 -20.03
CA LEU A 76 8.40 -12.02 -19.93
C LEU A 76 8.71 -11.46 -21.32
N GLU A 77 7.90 -10.49 -21.74
CA GLU A 77 8.03 -9.83 -23.06
C GLU A 77 8.00 -8.31 -22.96
N THR A 78 7.15 -7.82 -22.06
CA THR A 78 6.97 -6.39 -21.81
C THR A 78 6.78 -6.20 -20.32
N VAL A 79 7.32 -5.12 -19.78
CA VAL A 79 7.02 -4.69 -18.40
C VAL A 79 5.88 -3.68 -18.45
N LEU A 80 4.90 -3.81 -17.54
CA LEU A 80 3.79 -2.85 -17.41
C LEU A 80 3.70 -2.36 -15.98
N PHE A 81 3.65 -1.05 -15.81
CA PHE A 81 3.48 -0.42 -14.51
C PHE A 81 2.76 0.92 -14.61
N SER A 82 2.20 1.35 -13.48
CA SER A 82 1.67 2.70 -13.30
C SER A 82 2.59 3.49 -12.38
N VAL A 83 2.99 4.69 -12.80
CA VAL A 83 3.75 5.62 -11.94
C VAL A 83 2.77 6.60 -11.31
N PHE A 84 2.71 6.63 -9.98
CA PHE A 84 2.02 7.66 -9.19
C PHE A 84 3.07 8.62 -8.63
N TYR A 85 2.83 9.93 -8.72
CA TYR A 85 3.85 10.92 -8.36
C TYR A 85 3.23 12.23 -7.87
N PRO A 86 3.99 13.05 -7.12
CA PRO A 86 3.55 14.38 -6.70
C PRO A 86 3.38 15.29 -7.91
N SER A 87 2.21 15.89 -8.10
CA SER A 87 1.93 16.72 -9.26
C SER A 87 1.99 18.22 -8.97
N SER A 88 2.23 19.00 -10.00
CA SER A 88 2.31 20.46 -9.95
C SER A 88 0.98 21.09 -9.52
N PHE A 89 1.04 22.35 -9.10
CA PHE A 89 -0.14 23.16 -8.79
C PHE A 89 -1.12 23.21 -9.96
N GLY A 90 -2.39 23.37 -9.63
CA GLY A 90 -3.47 23.45 -10.63
C GLY A 90 -3.76 22.13 -11.35
N SER A 91 -3.22 21.00 -10.88
CA SER A 91 -3.56 19.69 -11.43
C SER A 91 -5.07 19.43 -11.32
N GLY A 92 -5.73 19.25 -12.46
CA GLY A 92 -7.19 19.10 -12.54
C GLY A 92 -7.95 20.40 -12.86
N GLU A 93 -7.26 21.54 -12.91
CA GLU A 93 -7.82 22.86 -13.23
C GLU A 93 -7.29 23.37 -14.58
N GLY A 94 -8.07 24.19 -15.28
CA GLY A 94 -7.68 24.73 -16.58
C GLY A 94 -7.50 23.67 -17.68
N VAL A 95 -6.54 23.93 -18.57
CA VAL A 95 -6.22 23.06 -19.72
C VAL A 95 -5.28 21.95 -19.25
N SER A 96 -5.57 20.72 -19.61
CA SER A 96 -4.69 19.58 -19.30
C SER A 96 -3.39 19.61 -20.12
N PRO A 97 -2.30 18.95 -19.68
CA PRO A 97 -0.99 19.02 -20.33
C PRO A 97 -0.99 18.65 -21.82
N GLU A 98 -1.92 17.79 -22.24
CA GLU A 98 -2.14 17.41 -23.64
C GLU A 98 -2.96 18.43 -24.47
N GLY A 99 -3.28 19.62 -23.92
CA GLY A 99 -4.03 20.68 -24.59
C GLY A 99 -5.55 20.55 -24.50
N GLU A 100 -6.06 19.64 -23.68
CA GLU A 100 -7.49 19.29 -23.66
C GLU A 100 -8.26 20.03 -22.56
N LYS A 101 -9.48 20.50 -22.87
CA LYS A 101 -10.34 21.27 -21.94
C LYS A 101 -10.75 20.48 -20.68
N LYS A 102 -10.75 19.16 -20.76
CA LYS A 102 -11.13 18.27 -19.65
C LYS A 102 -9.95 17.38 -19.28
N TRP A 103 -9.58 17.46 -18.01
CA TRP A 103 -8.61 16.57 -17.40
C TRP A 103 -9.11 15.12 -17.37
N SER A 104 -8.18 14.20 -17.61
CA SER A 104 -8.46 12.76 -17.63
C SER A 104 -7.92 12.08 -16.38
N ARG A 105 -8.65 11.06 -15.92
CA ARG A 105 -8.21 10.16 -14.82
C ARG A 105 -8.37 8.72 -15.26
N ALA A 106 -7.43 7.87 -14.85
CA ALA A 106 -7.52 6.43 -15.08
C ALA A 106 -8.77 5.84 -14.41
N THR A 107 -9.30 4.75 -14.96
CA THR A 107 -10.32 3.97 -14.27
C THR A 107 -9.67 2.98 -13.32
N TRP A 108 -10.33 2.73 -12.18
CA TRP A 108 -9.90 1.73 -11.21
C TRP A 108 -9.89 0.32 -11.82
N LEU A 109 -10.94 -0.04 -12.56
CA LEU A 109 -10.93 -1.24 -13.39
C LEU A 109 -10.17 -0.96 -14.70
N PRO A 110 -9.06 -1.65 -15.00
CA PRO A 110 -8.29 -1.44 -16.23
C PRO A 110 -9.08 -1.77 -17.49
N ARG A 111 -8.60 -1.28 -18.64
CA ARG A 111 -9.14 -1.64 -19.95
C ARG A 111 -8.46 -2.92 -20.48
N PRO A 112 -9.16 -3.78 -21.24
CA PRO A 112 -10.60 -3.77 -21.52
C PRO A 112 -11.43 -4.25 -20.31
N ARG A 113 -12.35 -3.40 -19.83
CA ARG A 113 -13.03 -3.60 -18.53
C ARG A 113 -13.85 -4.87 -18.44
N VAL A 114 -14.55 -5.21 -19.52
CA VAL A 114 -15.37 -6.44 -19.61
C VAL A 114 -14.48 -7.66 -19.45
N GLU A 115 -13.35 -7.69 -20.15
CA GLU A 115 -12.43 -8.82 -20.07
C GLU A 115 -11.74 -8.89 -18.70
N VAL A 116 -11.38 -7.77 -18.08
CA VAL A 116 -10.83 -7.78 -16.72
C VAL A 116 -11.87 -8.26 -15.70
N ALA A 117 -13.15 -7.86 -15.85
CA ALA A 117 -14.23 -8.37 -15.01
C ALA A 117 -14.43 -9.89 -15.17
N LYS A 118 -14.31 -10.42 -16.40
CA LYS A 118 -14.26 -11.88 -16.63
C LYS A 118 -13.05 -12.54 -15.97
N GLY A 119 -11.89 -11.87 -15.96
CA GLY A 119 -10.70 -12.30 -15.20
C GLY A 119 -11.00 -12.46 -13.71
N TYR A 120 -11.63 -11.45 -13.10
CA TYR A 120 -12.10 -11.54 -11.72
C TYR A 120 -13.14 -12.65 -11.50
N SER A 121 -14.01 -12.89 -12.48
CA SER A 121 -14.97 -14.00 -12.43
C SER A 121 -14.25 -15.35 -12.33
N LYS A 122 -13.27 -15.56 -13.20
CA LYS A 122 -12.43 -16.77 -13.22
C LYS A 122 -11.63 -16.92 -11.93
N PHE A 123 -11.00 -15.86 -11.46
CA PHE A 123 -10.26 -15.85 -10.19
C PHE A 123 -11.15 -16.21 -9.00
N ALA A 124 -12.37 -15.66 -8.93
CA ALA A 124 -13.31 -15.91 -7.84
C ALA A 124 -14.08 -17.25 -7.97
N GLY A 125 -13.94 -17.97 -9.10
CA GLY A 125 -14.74 -19.17 -9.38
C GLY A 125 -16.24 -18.87 -9.57
N LEU A 126 -16.59 -17.67 -10.04
CA LEU A 126 -17.97 -17.22 -10.24
C LEU A 126 -18.34 -17.18 -11.74
N PRO A 127 -19.63 -17.31 -12.09
CA PRO A 127 -20.08 -17.09 -13.46
C PRO A 127 -19.71 -15.69 -13.96
N SER A 128 -19.49 -15.55 -15.28
CA SER A 128 -19.03 -14.28 -15.87
C SER A 128 -20.10 -13.19 -15.85
N TRP A 129 -21.36 -13.50 -16.18
CA TRP A 129 -22.40 -12.50 -16.34
C TRP A 129 -22.75 -11.73 -15.04
N PRO A 130 -22.91 -12.35 -13.85
CA PRO A 130 -23.24 -11.63 -12.63
C PRO A 130 -22.07 -10.75 -12.18
N THR A 131 -20.85 -11.26 -12.32
CA THR A 131 -19.63 -10.53 -11.97
C THR A 131 -19.44 -9.32 -12.88
N MET A 132 -19.65 -9.48 -14.20
CA MET A 132 -19.65 -8.38 -15.16
C MET A 132 -20.71 -7.33 -14.83
N ALA A 133 -21.94 -7.75 -14.52
CA ALA A 133 -23.02 -6.85 -14.11
C ALA A 133 -22.65 -6.10 -12.82
N PHE A 134 -22.11 -6.81 -11.82
CA PHE A 134 -21.66 -6.22 -10.56
C PHE A 134 -20.59 -5.14 -10.77
N PHE A 135 -19.52 -5.43 -11.51
CA PHE A 135 -18.49 -4.43 -11.81
C PHE A 135 -19.05 -3.29 -12.67
N GLY A 136 -19.88 -3.58 -13.65
CA GLY A 136 -20.54 -2.60 -14.52
C GLY A 136 -21.37 -1.58 -13.74
N MET A 137 -22.17 -2.06 -12.78
CA MET A 137 -23.05 -1.22 -11.95
C MET A 137 -22.31 -0.47 -10.83
N THR A 138 -21.11 -0.90 -10.44
CA THR A 138 -20.45 -0.36 -9.24
C THR A 138 -19.17 0.42 -9.53
N THR A 139 -18.19 -0.19 -10.19
CA THR A 139 -16.79 0.29 -10.19
C THR A 139 -16.12 0.34 -11.56
N ALA A 140 -16.76 -0.16 -12.62
CA ALA A 140 -16.21 -0.13 -13.98
C ALA A 140 -15.83 1.28 -14.44
N PHE A 141 -16.53 2.32 -13.95
CA PHE A 141 -16.25 3.70 -14.30
C PHE A 141 -15.61 4.51 -13.16
N THR A 142 -15.40 3.91 -11.99
CA THR A 142 -14.73 4.57 -10.87
C THR A 142 -13.36 5.06 -11.31
N LYS A 143 -13.05 6.32 -10.98
CA LYS A 143 -11.80 6.97 -11.35
C LYS A 143 -10.82 6.90 -10.21
N LEU A 144 -9.54 6.70 -10.54
CA LEU A 144 -8.46 6.89 -9.59
C LEU A 144 -8.43 8.38 -9.19
N PRO A 145 -8.20 8.73 -7.91
CA PRO A 145 -8.00 10.10 -7.45
C PRO A 145 -6.69 10.77 -7.92
N ALA A 146 -6.17 10.37 -9.09
CA ALA A 146 -4.92 10.85 -9.67
C ALA A 146 -5.14 11.29 -11.13
N PHE A 147 -4.49 12.38 -11.53
CA PHE A 147 -4.64 13.00 -12.85
C PHE A 147 -3.65 12.42 -13.85
N ARG A 148 -4.13 12.06 -15.05
CA ARG A 148 -3.25 11.52 -16.09
C ARG A 148 -2.25 12.58 -16.55
N ASN A 149 -0.98 12.19 -16.65
CA ASN A 149 0.09 12.95 -17.27
C ASN A 149 0.29 14.37 -16.70
N ALA A 150 -0.17 14.60 -15.46
CA ALA A 150 0.01 15.89 -14.79
C ALA A 150 1.49 16.27 -14.71
N GLY A 151 1.81 17.57 -14.71
CA GLY A 151 3.19 18.02 -14.54
C GLY A 151 3.76 17.52 -13.21
N LEU A 152 5.04 17.15 -13.17
CA LEU A 152 5.73 16.77 -11.94
C LEU A 152 5.85 17.99 -11.02
N ALA A 153 5.64 17.82 -9.72
CA ALA A 153 5.75 18.92 -8.77
C ALA A 153 7.17 19.53 -8.76
N LYS A 154 7.25 20.85 -8.76
CA LYS A 154 8.49 21.65 -8.68
C LYS A 154 8.62 22.42 -7.37
N HIS A 155 7.69 22.21 -6.43
CA HIS A 155 7.62 22.94 -5.16
C HIS A 155 7.79 21.99 -3.98
N TRP A 156 8.37 22.50 -2.90
CA TRP A 156 8.36 21.83 -1.60
C TRP A 156 7.01 22.04 -0.91
N PRO A 157 6.56 21.08 -0.09
CA PRO A 157 5.34 21.24 0.68
C PRO A 157 5.63 22.16 1.90
N PRO A 158 4.66 22.97 2.36
CA PRO A 158 4.83 23.82 3.54
C PRO A 158 5.25 23.04 4.79
N GLU A 159 6.07 23.64 5.66
CA GLU A 159 6.59 22.95 6.85
C GLU A 159 5.50 22.52 7.83
N ASN A 160 4.45 23.35 7.97
CA ASN A 160 3.25 23.09 8.77
C ASN A 160 2.33 21.99 8.19
N ALA A 161 2.62 21.47 6.98
CA ALA A 161 1.92 20.31 6.45
C ALA A 161 2.11 19.06 7.34
N ARG A 162 3.19 18.99 8.13
CA ARG A 162 3.48 17.90 9.09
C ARG A 162 2.46 17.82 10.24
N GLU A 163 1.95 18.96 10.68
CA GLU A 163 1.14 19.09 11.91
C GLU A 163 -0.35 19.25 11.64
N SER A 164 -0.73 19.69 10.44
CA SER A 164 -2.13 19.88 10.13
C SER A 164 -2.80 18.52 9.94
N GLU A 165 -3.84 18.21 10.72
CA GLU A 165 -4.82 17.15 10.42
C GLU A 165 -5.48 17.33 9.02
N PHE A 166 -5.14 18.42 8.32
CA PHE A 166 -5.69 18.92 7.06
C PHE A 166 -4.63 19.05 5.94
N GLY A 167 -3.65 18.15 5.84
CA GLY A 167 -2.59 18.20 4.81
C GLY A 167 -3.10 18.51 3.38
N TYR A 168 -4.28 18.00 3.02
CA TYR A 168 -4.92 18.30 1.73
C TYR A 168 -5.27 19.78 1.47
N GLN A 169 -5.43 20.61 2.51
CA GLN A 169 -5.70 22.04 2.38
C GLN A 169 -4.46 22.83 1.91
N THR A 170 -3.29 22.19 1.90
CA THR A 170 -2.02 22.79 1.48
C THR A 170 -1.61 22.40 0.05
N LYS A 171 -2.45 21.66 -0.70
CA LYS A 171 -2.13 21.14 -2.06
C LYS A 171 -1.71 22.16 -3.11
N ASN A 172 -2.06 23.43 -2.92
CA ASN A 172 -1.68 24.52 -3.80
C ASN A 172 -0.87 25.60 -3.07
N ARG A 173 -0.01 25.20 -2.13
CA ARG A 173 0.90 26.10 -1.40
C ARG A 173 2.33 25.59 -1.47
N ALA A 174 3.27 26.48 -1.79
CA ALA A 174 4.69 26.17 -1.74
C ALA A 174 5.23 26.46 -0.33
N GLY A 175 6.11 25.59 0.14
CA GLY A 175 6.99 25.83 1.27
C GLY A 175 8.41 26.15 0.81
N GLU A 176 9.23 26.62 1.75
CA GLU A 176 10.66 26.82 1.53
C GLU A 176 11.38 25.46 1.42
N PRO A 177 12.41 25.35 0.55
CA PRO A 177 13.28 24.17 0.52
C PRO A 177 14.01 24.01 1.86
N PRO A 178 14.27 22.76 2.32
CA PRO A 178 15.16 22.55 3.46
C PRO A 178 16.55 23.17 3.21
N PRO A 179 17.26 23.62 4.27
CA PRO A 179 18.59 24.20 4.12
C PRO A 179 19.55 23.26 3.35
N GLY A 180 20.15 23.76 2.27
CA GLY A 180 21.08 23.01 1.43
C GLY A 180 20.43 22.18 0.32
N GLU A 181 19.10 22.19 0.20
CA GLU A 181 18.40 21.55 -0.93
C GLU A 181 18.14 22.51 -2.09
N PRO A 182 18.04 22.01 -3.34
CA PRO A 182 17.63 22.82 -4.48
C PRO A 182 16.17 23.25 -4.37
N GLU A 183 15.82 24.33 -5.10
CA GLU A 183 14.44 24.85 -5.16
C GLU A 183 13.44 23.78 -5.60
N SER A 184 13.81 22.95 -6.58
CA SER A 184 12.99 21.83 -7.03
C SER A 184 13.31 20.57 -6.24
N PRO A 185 12.30 19.91 -5.63
CA PRO A 185 12.51 18.69 -4.86
C PRO A 185 12.99 17.52 -5.72
N CYS A 186 13.83 16.66 -5.14
CA CYS A 186 14.15 15.32 -5.63
C CYS A 186 13.39 14.30 -4.76
N PHE A 187 12.62 13.41 -5.39
CA PHE A 187 11.69 12.53 -4.68
C PHE A 187 12.29 11.13 -4.41
N PRO A 188 12.01 10.50 -3.26
CA PRO A 188 12.32 9.09 -3.06
C PRO A 188 11.51 8.20 -4.02
N LEU A 189 12.13 7.10 -4.49
CA LEU A 189 11.50 6.08 -5.33
C LEU A 189 10.99 4.92 -4.47
N LEU A 190 9.76 4.46 -4.75
CA LEU A 190 9.13 3.31 -4.14
C LEU A 190 8.59 2.39 -5.22
N ILE A 191 8.93 1.11 -5.17
CA ILE A 191 8.40 0.08 -6.06
C ILE A 191 7.35 -0.74 -5.31
N PHE A 192 6.17 -0.90 -5.93
CA PHE A 192 5.03 -1.59 -5.34
C PHE A 192 4.69 -2.87 -6.12
N SER A 193 4.57 -3.99 -5.40
CA SER A 193 4.14 -5.30 -5.91
C SER A 193 2.79 -5.74 -5.34
N HIS A 194 1.85 -6.10 -6.22
CA HIS A 194 0.50 -6.51 -5.82
C HIS A 194 0.41 -7.98 -5.38
N GLY A 195 -0.62 -8.30 -4.59
CA GLY A 195 -0.96 -9.68 -4.20
C GLY A 195 -1.66 -10.48 -5.29
N LEU A 196 -1.95 -11.76 -5.01
CA LEU A 196 -2.76 -12.62 -5.89
C LEU A 196 -4.16 -12.02 -6.09
N GLY A 197 -4.63 -11.99 -7.35
CA GLY A 197 -5.88 -11.33 -7.75
C GLY A 197 -5.83 -9.80 -7.71
N GLY A 198 -4.70 -9.21 -7.29
CA GLY A 198 -4.43 -7.78 -7.38
C GLY A 198 -4.03 -7.34 -8.79
N THR A 199 -4.03 -6.03 -9.00
CA THR A 199 -3.51 -5.36 -10.19
C THR A 199 -2.75 -4.10 -9.80
N ARG A 200 -2.04 -3.48 -10.74
CA ARG A 200 -1.40 -2.16 -10.55
C ARG A 200 -2.38 -1.05 -10.14
N THR A 201 -3.69 -1.24 -10.34
CA THR A 201 -4.73 -0.24 -10.02
C THR A 201 -5.56 -0.57 -8.78
N THR A 202 -5.46 -1.77 -8.21
CA THR A 202 -6.26 -2.16 -7.02
C THR A 202 -5.67 -1.71 -5.69
N TYR A 203 -4.52 -1.04 -5.73
CA TYR A 203 -3.81 -0.46 -4.58
C TYR A 203 -3.59 1.04 -4.79
N SER A 204 -4.46 1.68 -5.58
CA SER A 204 -4.32 3.09 -5.94
C SER A 204 -4.45 4.03 -4.74
N SER A 205 -5.14 3.61 -3.67
CA SER A 205 -5.17 4.34 -2.40
C SER A 205 -3.83 4.27 -1.67
N VAL A 206 -3.17 3.12 -1.65
CA VAL A 206 -1.81 3.00 -1.06
C VAL A 206 -0.80 3.80 -1.88
N CYS A 207 -0.71 3.51 -3.18
CA CYS A 207 0.28 4.13 -4.07
C CYS A 207 0.10 5.65 -4.15
N GLY A 208 -1.16 6.10 -4.23
CA GLY A 208 -1.46 7.52 -4.30
C GLY A 208 -1.31 8.27 -2.98
N GLU A 209 -1.51 7.63 -1.82
CA GLU A 209 -1.18 8.27 -0.53
C GLU A 209 0.33 8.49 -0.43
N PHE A 210 1.18 7.49 -0.70
CA PHE A 210 2.64 7.70 -0.75
C PHE A 210 3.03 8.80 -1.75
N ALA A 211 2.45 8.80 -2.95
CA ALA A 211 2.70 9.87 -3.92
C ALA A 211 2.26 11.26 -3.39
N SER A 212 1.14 11.34 -2.69
CA SER A 212 0.70 12.59 -2.07
C SER A 212 1.61 13.08 -0.94
N TYR A 213 2.43 12.20 -0.38
CA TYR A 213 3.44 12.50 0.65
C TYR A 213 4.85 12.71 0.07
N GLY A 214 5.00 12.79 -1.24
CA GLY A 214 6.27 13.16 -1.89
C GLY A 214 7.08 11.99 -2.44
N PHE A 215 6.46 10.84 -2.73
CA PHE A 215 7.16 9.68 -3.31
C PHE A 215 6.83 9.51 -4.79
N VAL A 216 7.80 9.09 -5.61
CA VAL A 216 7.52 8.51 -6.92
C VAL A 216 7.27 7.02 -6.70
N VAL A 217 6.07 6.54 -7.01
CA VAL A 217 5.62 5.17 -6.74
C VAL A 217 5.39 4.42 -8.05
N VAL A 218 6.10 3.32 -8.23
CA VAL A 218 6.02 2.43 -9.41
C VAL A 218 5.20 1.20 -9.04
N ALA A 219 3.93 1.16 -9.42
CA ALA A 219 3.04 0.02 -9.19
C ALA A 219 3.06 -0.93 -10.40
N ILE A 220 3.69 -2.09 -10.23
CA ILE A 220 3.89 -3.07 -11.31
C ILE A 220 2.61 -3.90 -11.53
N GLU A 221 2.30 -4.22 -12.79
CA GLU A 221 1.33 -5.25 -13.16
C GLU A 221 2.09 -6.53 -13.53
N HIS A 222 1.97 -7.56 -12.70
CA HIS A 222 2.70 -8.81 -12.92
C HIS A 222 1.99 -9.69 -13.97
N ARG A 223 2.77 -10.25 -14.89
CA ARG A 223 2.31 -11.18 -15.96
C ARG A 223 2.58 -12.65 -15.67
N ASP A 224 2.97 -12.95 -14.45
CA ASP A 224 3.20 -14.29 -13.88
C ASP A 224 1.92 -15.13 -13.70
N GLY A 225 0.75 -14.66 -14.14
CA GLY A 225 -0.53 -15.34 -13.91
C GLY A 225 -1.01 -15.28 -12.45
N SER A 226 -0.50 -14.34 -11.65
CA SER A 226 -1.00 -14.08 -10.29
C SER A 226 -2.14 -13.06 -10.25
N GLY A 227 -2.24 -12.20 -11.27
CA GLY A 227 -3.32 -11.23 -11.43
C GLY A 227 -4.61 -11.86 -11.97
N PRO A 228 -5.75 -11.15 -11.90
CA PRO A 228 -7.03 -11.65 -12.39
C PRO A 228 -7.03 -11.80 -13.92
N ARG A 229 -6.50 -10.79 -14.62
CA ARG A 229 -6.23 -10.80 -16.06
C ARG A 229 -5.40 -9.59 -16.49
N THR A 230 -4.43 -9.80 -17.38
CA THR A 230 -3.66 -8.74 -18.07
C THR A 230 -3.40 -9.09 -19.54
N PHE A 231 -2.87 -8.15 -20.32
CA PHE A 231 -2.74 -8.27 -21.79
C PHE A 231 -1.41 -7.68 -22.29
N VAL A 232 -0.72 -8.41 -23.18
CA VAL A 232 0.40 -7.91 -24.01
C VAL A 232 -0.14 -7.63 -25.40
N ASN A 233 0.10 -6.44 -25.95
CA ASN A 233 -0.17 -6.20 -27.37
C ASN A 233 0.92 -6.84 -28.21
N LEU A 234 0.55 -7.68 -29.17
CA LEU A 234 1.54 -8.30 -30.06
C LEU A 234 1.97 -7.33 -31.16
N PRO A 235 3.19 -7.49 -31.68
CA PRO A 235 3.68 -6.68 -32.79
C PRO A 235 2.87 -6.99 -34.06
N LYS A 236 2.66 -5.98 -34.91
CA LYS A 236 2.16 -6.21 -36.29
C LYS A 236 3.33 -6.53 -37.22
N MET A 237 3.05 -7.14 -38.37
CA MET A 237 4.06 -7.27 -39.44
C MET A 237 4.65 -5.89 -39.77
N GLY A 238 5.98 -5.74 -39.63
CA GLY A 238 6.71 -4.48 -39.80
C GLY A 238 7.13 -3.78 -38.51
N ASP A 239 6.64 -4.21 -37.34
CA ASP A 239 7.15 -3.76 -36.04
C ASP A 239 8.51 -4.43 -35.74
N THR A 240 9.50 -3.66 -35.29
CA THR A 240 10.85 -4.16 -34.91
C THR A 240 10.90 -4.77 -33.51
N PHE A 241 9.82 -4.67 -32.74
CA PHE A 241 9.73 -5.21 -31.38
C PHE A 241 8.98 -6.52 -31.45
N GLY A 242 9.57 -7.62 -30.99
CA GLY A 242 8.94 -8.93 -30.97
C GLY A 242 10.00 -9.99 -30.70
N SER A 243 9.86 -10.72 -29.60
CA SER A 243 10.81 -11.78 -29.28
C SER A 243 10.56 -12.99 -30.16
N GLN A 244 11.62 -13.53 -30.78
CA GLN A 244 11.58 -14.88 -31.36
C GLN A 244 11.57 -15.96 -30.26
N ASN A 245 11.89 -15.59 -29.01
CA ASN A 245 12.14 -16.51 -27.90
C ASN A 245 10.90 -16.77 -27.01
N VAL A 246 9.71 -16.30 -27.41
CA VAL A 246 8.47 -16.55 -26.65
C VAL A 246 7.40 -17.12 -27.57
N ASP A 247 6.78 -18.21 -27.13
CA ASP A 247 5.72 -18.90 -27.87
C ASP A 247 4.42 -18.10 -27.82
N HIS A 248 3.84 -17.78 -28.98
CA HIS A 248 2.50 -17.21 -29.10
C HIS A 248 1.52 -18.24 -29.65
N SER A 249 0.29 -18.26 -29.15
CA SER A 249 -0.74 -19.12 -29.77
C SER A 249 -1.24 -18.49 -31.06
N ASP A 250 -1.70 -19.31 -32.00
CA ASP A 250 -2.30 -18.84 -33.25
C ASP A 250 -3.50 -17.93 -32.97
N GLU A 251 -4.33 -18.26 -31.98
CA GLU A 251 -5.41 -17.40 -31.51
C GLU A 251 -4.93 -16.03 -30.98
N ALA A 252 -3.76 -15.96 -30.33
CA ALA A 252 -3.21 -14.69 -29.85
C ALA A 252 -2.71 -13.83 -31.02
N ARG A 253 -2.08 -14.47 -32.01
CA ARG A 253 -1.65 -13.83 -33.27
C ARG A 253 -2.84 -13.29 -34.06
N GLU A 254 -3.91 -14.07 -34.21
CA GLU A 254 -5.15 -13.65 -34.86
C GLU A 254 -5.82 -12.47 -34.15
N ARG A 255 -5.83 -12.47 -32.81
CA ARG A 255 -6.39 -11.37 -32.00
C ARG A 255 -5.50 -10.13 -31.96
N GLY A 256 -4.20 -10.27 -32.25
CA GLY A 256 -3.19 -9.21 -32.11
C GLY A 256 -2.77 -8.90 -30.66
N TYR A 257 -3.13 -9.74 -29.70
CA TYR A 257 -2.72 -9.59 -28.30
C TYR A 257 -2.72 -10.93 -27.56
N GLU A 258 -1.80 -11.07 -26.61
CA GLU A 258 -1.74 -12.19 -25.68
C GLU A 258 -2.50 -11.86 -24.39
N ARG A 259 -3.21 -12.85 -23.84
CA ARG A 259 -4.02 -12.70 -22.63
C ARG A 259 -3.48 -13.62 -21.52
N PHE A 260 -3.13 -13.01 -20.40
CA PHE A 260 -2.66 -13.70 -19.20
C PHE A 260 -3.79 -13.71 -18.18
N ASP A 261 -4.23 -14.91 -17.80
CA ASP A 261 -5.24 -15.13 -16.76
C ASP A 261 -4.59 -15.63 -15.47
N TYR A 262 -5.33 -15.57 -14.37
CA TYR A 262 -4.93 -16.26 -13.15
C TYR A 262 -4.65 -17.76 -13.39
N VAL A 263 -3.49 -18.21 -12.91
CA VAL A 263 -3.01 -19.59 -13.01
C VAL A 263 -3.34 -20.33 -11.71
N PHE A 264 -4.13 -21.39 -11.85
CA PHE A 264 -4.43 -22.32 -10.77
C PHE A 264 -3.49 -23.53 -10.89
N PRO A 265 -2.86 -23.99 -9.80
CA PRO A 265 -2.10 -25.24 -9.80
C PRO A 265 -2.96 -26.43 -10.23
N GLU A 266 -2.37 -27.34 -11.00
CA GLU A 266 -3.03 -28.56 -11.43
C GLU A 266 -3.35 -29.45 -10.22
N GLY A 267 -4.59 -29.92 -10.11
CA GLY A 267 -5.04 -30.73 -8.98
C GLY A 267 -5.03 -30.03 -7.61
N ASN A 268 -4.71 -28.73 -7.53
CA ASN A 268 -4.65 -27.96 -6.29
C ASN A 268 -5.10 -26.49 -6.46
N ALA A 269 -6.30 -26.26 -6.99
CA ALA A 269 -6.83 -24.92 -7.24
C ALA A 269 -7.06 -24.05 -5.97
N ARG A 270 -6.94 -24.65 -4.76
CA ARG A 270 -7.11 -23.97 -3.46
C ARG A 270 -5.79 -23.89 -2.67
N ASP A 271 -4.65 -23.93 -3.35
CA ASP A 271 -3.29 -23.85 -2.77
C ASP A 271 -3.06 -22.64 -1.85
N THR A 272 -3.84 -21.58 -2.02
CA THR A 272 -3.78 -20.35 -1.21
C THR A 272 -4.58 -20.42 0.08
N THR A 273 -5.40 -21.44 0.30
CA THR A 273 -6.33 -21.48 1.45
C THR A 273 -5.68 -22.03 2.72
N PRO A 274 -5.98 -21.46 3.91
CA PRO A 274 -5.36 -21.89 5.17
C PRO A 274 -5.55 -23.35 5.56
N ASN A 275 -6.65 -23.95 5.12
CA ASN A 275 -7.06 -25.31 5.50
C ASN A 275 -6.85 -26.31 4.36
N ASN A 276 -5.98 -26.01 3.39
CA ASN A 276 -5.69 -26.91 2.28
C ASN A 276 -4.69 -28.00 2.70
N GLU A 277 -5.10 -29.26 2.61
CA GLU A 277 -4.25 -30.40 2.98
C GLU A 277 -3.05 -30.59 2.05
N LYS A 278 -3.19 -30.20 0.77
CA LYS A 278 -2.11 -30.28 -0.23
C LYS A 278 -1.06 -29.18 -0.09
N GLY A 279 -1.29 -28.19 0.77
CA GLY A 279 -0.39 -27.05 0.95
C GLY A 279 -0.29 -26.14 -0.28
N VAL A 280 0.78 -25.33 -0.29
CA VAL A 280 1.09 -24.36 -1.35
C VAL A 280 1.93 -25.04 -2.43
N ASP A 281 1.66 -24.74 -3.69
CA ASP A 281 2.50 -25.19 -4.81
C ASP A 281 3.81 -24.40 -4.85
N GLY A 282 4.86 -24.95 -4.24
CA GLY A 282 6.14 -24.26 -4.09
C GLY A 282 6.83 -23.97 -5.43
N GLU A 283 6.73 -24.87 -6.40
CA GLU A 283 7.37 -24.73 -7.71
C GLU A 283 6.75 -23.58 -8.50
N LEU A 284 5.42 -23.57 -8.63
CA LEU A 284 4.71 -22.50 -9.32
C LEU A 284 4.96 -21.15 -8.63
N ARG A 285 4.80 -21.08 -7.31
CA ARG A 285 4.93 -19.80 -6.59
C ARG A 285 6.37 -19.27 -6.61
N ALA A 286 7.38 -20.13 -6.56
CA ALA A 286 8.78 -19.73 -6.71
C ALA A 286 9.07 -19.21 -8.13
N ALA A 287 8.61 -19.93 -9.17
CA ALA A 287 8.78 -19.50 -10.56
C ALA A 287 8.08 -18.16 -10.86
N GLN A 288 6.87 -17.97 -10.31
CA GLN A 288 6.16 -16.70 -10.37
C GLN A 288 6.96 -15.57 -9.72
N ILE A 289 7.53 -15.78 -8.53
CA ILE A 289 8.39 -14.77 -7.90
C ILE A 289 9.60 -14.43 -8.77
N GLN A 290 10.27 -15.41 -9.38
CA GLN A 290 11.41 -15.14 -10.26
C GLN A 290 11.05 -14.24 -11.45
N LEU A 291 9.88 -14.45 -12.06
CA LEU A 291 9.36 -13.57 -13.10
C LEU A 291 9.10 -12.17 -12.54
N ARG A 292 8.45 -12.07 -11.37
CA ARG A 292 8.17 -10.77 -10.73
C ARG A 292 9.43 -9.98 -10.40
N LEU A 293 10.50 -10.65 -9.96
CA LEU A 293 11.81 -10.03 -9.73
C LEU A 293 12.39 -9.47 -11.04
N ALA A 294 12.24 -10.18 -12.15
CA ALA A 294 12.68 -9.66 -13.46
C ALA A 294 11.84 -8.47 -13.94
N GLU A 295 10.53 -8.46 -13.68
CA GLU A 295 9.68 -7.29 -13.95
C GLU A 295 10.09 -6.07 -13.12
N ILE A 296 10.57 -6.28 -11.88
CA ILE A 296 11.09 -5.19 -11.02
C ILE A 296 12.39 -4.61 -11.61
N GLU A 297 13.32 -5.45 -12.08
CA GLU A 297 14.55 -5.00 -12.74
C GLU A 297 14.25 -4.16 -13.98
N GLU A 298 13.35 -4.63 -14.83
CA GLU A 298 12.97 -3.91 -16.05
C GLU A 298 12.24 -2.61 -15.71
N ALA A 299 11.33 -2.59 -14.74
CA ALA A 299 10.68 -1.36 -14.31
C ALA A 299 11.71 -0.34 -13.77
N TYR A 300 12.68 -0.77 -12.96
CA TYR A 300 13.74 0.09 -12.45
C TYR A 300 14.65 0.62 -13.57
N TYR A 301 15.00 -0.22 -14.53
CA TYR A 301 15.77 0.21 -15.71
C TYR A 301 15.04 1.32 -16.48
N ILE A 302 13.73 1.18 -16.72
CA ILE A 302 12.94 2.21 -17.40
C ILE A 302 12.85 3.50 -16.58
N MET A 303 12.73 3.40 -15.25
CA MET A 303 12.81 4.57 -14.40
C MET A 303 14.20 5.23 -14.44
N THR A 304 15.28 4.44 -14.54
CA THR A 304 16.64 4.98 -14.74
C THR A 304 16.73 5.74 -16.05
N GLN A 305 16.18 5.21 -17.15
CA GLN A 305 16.13 5.94 -18.42
C GLN A 305 15.35 7.27 -18.33
N ILE A 306 14.24 7.29 -17.60
CA ILE A 306 13.49 8.55 -17.37
C ILE A 306 14.32 9.53 -16.53
N HIS A 307 15.00 9.05 -15.50
CA HIS A 307 15.89 9.84 -14.65
C HIS A 307 17.04 10.49 -15.44
N ASP A 308 17.63 9.75 -16.38
CA ASP A 308 18.77 10.20 -17.20
C ASP A 308 18.35 11.20 -18.30
N GLY A 309 17.04 11.39 -18.52
CA GLY A 309 16.48 12.29 -19.54
C GLY A 309 15.98 11.61 -20.81
N ASN A 310 15.97 10.27 -20.87
CA ASN A 310 15.51 9.48 -22.02
C ASN A 310 14.00 9.19 -21.99
N GLY A 311 13.20 10.00 -21.30
CA GLY A 311 11.76 9.78 -21.15
C GLY A 311 10.98 9.85 -22.47
N ALA A 312 11.46 10.63 -23.45
CA ALA A 312 10.84 10.73 -24.77
C ALA A 312 10.91 9.41 -25.55
N GLN A 313 12.04 8.71 -25.49
CA GLN A 313 12.24 7.40 -26.10
C GLN A 313 11.34 6.34 -25.44
N ILE A 314 11.19 6.39 -24.11
CA ILE A 314 10.23 5.54 -23.38
C ILE A 314 8.80 5.82 -23.84
N ALA A 315 8.45 7.09 -24.09
CA ALA A 315 7.12 7.45 -24.55
C ALA A 315 6.82 6.92 -25.96
N GLU A 316 7.81 6.92 -26.85
CA GLU A 316 7.71 6.37 -28.20
C GLU A 316 7.55 4.84 -28.18
N ALA A 317 8.31 4.15 -27.32
CA ALA A 317 8.21 2.70 -27.13
C ALA A 317 6.91 2.25 -26.42
N ASN A 318 6.15 3.17 -25.83
CA ASN A 318 5.02 2.81 -24.98
C ASN A 318 3.85 2.17 -25.76
N LEU A 319 3.48 0.96 -25.37
CA LEU A 319 2.40 0.19 -25.97
C LEU A 319 1.00 0.58 -25.46
N ARG A 320 0.90 1.42 -24.41
CA ARG A 320 -0.38 1.88 -23.84
C ARG A 320 -1.01 3.08 -24.54
N GLN A 321 -0.59 3.40 -25.76
CA GLN A 321 -1.29 4.35 -26.62
C GLN A 321 -2.55 3.74 -27.26
N SER A 322 -3.58 4.55 -27.48
CA SER A 322 -4.77 4.12 -28.22
C SER A 322 -4.47 4.07 -29.71
N SER A 323 -4.31 2.86 -30.26
CA SER A 323 -4.22 2.63 -31.71
C SER A 323 -5.14 1.46 -32.13
N PRO A 324 -5.61 1.43 -33.39
CA PRO A 324 -6.42 0.32 -33.88
C PRO A 324 -5.72 -1.02 -33.73
N GLY A 325 -6.36 -1.95 -33.00
CA GLY A 325 -5.84 -3.28 -32.69
C GLY A 325 -5.05 -3.40 -31.39
N ARG A 326 -4.71 -2.29 -30.70
CA ARG A 326 -4.05 -2.36 -29.38
C ARG A 326 -5.07 -2.32 -28.24
N VAL A 327 -5.08 -3.35 -27.41
CA VAL A 327 -5.94 -3.46 -26.23
C VAL A 327 -5.35 -2.80 -25.00
N GLY A 328 -6.24 -2.29 -24.15
CA GLY A 328 -5.87 -1.67 -22.87
C GLY A 328 -5.17 -0.31 -22.97
N GLY A 329 -4.98 0.23 -24.18
CA GLY A 329 -4.46 1.57 -24.40
C GLY A 329 -5.40 2.69 -23.93
N SER A 330 -4.84 3.89 -23.78
CA SER A 330 -5.56 5.13 -23.44
C SER A 330 -5.42 6.13 -24.58
N SER A 331 -6.49 6.86 -24.89
CA SER A 331 -6.46 7.94 -25.90
C SER A 331 -5.45 9.05 -25.56
N ARG A 332 -5.11 9.17 -24.27
CA ARG A 332 -4.10 10.12 -23.78
C ARG A 332 -2.68 9.56 -23.78
N GLY A 333 -2.49 8.25 -23.75
CA GLY A 333 -1.14 7.64 -23.67
C GLY A 333 -0.24 8.38 -22.68
N LEU A 334 0.95 8.77 -23.15
CA LEU A 334 1.90 9.65 -22.44
C LEU A 334 1.99 11.06 -23.08
N LYS A 335 0.94 11.48 -23.80
CA LYS A 335 0.90 12.80 -24.47
C LYS A 335 0.91 13.93 -23.43
N GLY A 336 1.60 15.02 -23.74
CA GLY A 336 1.66 16.24 -22.91
C GLY A 336 2.65 16.19 -21.74
N ILE A 337 3.37 15.07 -21.54
CA ILE A 337 4.39 14.98 -20.50
C ILE A 337 5.63 15.76 -20.94
N ASP A 338 6.06 16.71 -20.11
CA ASP A 338 7.37 17.37 -20.23
C ASP A 338 8.45 16.46 -19.65
N TRP A 339 9.04 15.60 -20.47
CA TRP A 339 10.07 14.63 -20.05
C TRP A 339 11.35 15.29 -19.54
N GLN A 340 11.69 16.48 -20.00
CA GLN A 340 12.87 17.19 -19.50
C GLN A 340 12.71 17.54 -18.03
N SER A 341 11.47 17.82 -17.59
CA SER A 341 11.18 18.10 -16.18
C SER A 341 11.36 16.92 -15.24
N TRP A 342 11.57 15.69 -15.76
CA TRP A 342 11.78 14.45 -14.98
C TRP A 342 13.25 14.10 -14.76
N LYS A 343 14.16 14.72 -15.51
CA LYS A 343 15.60 14.48 -15.41
C LYS A 343 16.10 14.81 -14.00
N ASP A 344 16.82 13.89 -13.38
CA ASP A 344 17.42 14.03 -12.03
C ASP A 344 16.39 14.31 -10.89
N ARG A 345 15.10 13.97 -11.08
CA ARG A 345 14.01 14.36 -10.15
C ARG A 345 13.61 13.34 -9.11
N PHE A 346 14.21 12.17 -9.10
CA PHE A 346 13.99 11.18 -8.06
C PHE A 346 15.24 10.35 -7.83
N HIS A 347 15.37 9.80 -6.61
CA HIS A 347 16.54 9.03 -6.24
C HIS A 347 16.49 7.61 -6.81
N LEU A 348 17.56 7.22 -7.51
CA LEU A 348 17.78 5.85 -7.97
C LEU A 348 18.45 4.95 -6.94
N GLN A 349 18.92 5.53 -5.83
CA GLN A 349 19.46 4.83 -4.67
C GLN A 349 18.51 5.00 -3.48
N GLN A 350 18.64 4.12 -2.49
CA GLN A 350 17.77 4.10 -1.31
C GLN A 350 16.30 3.81 -1.64
N VAL A 351 16.08 2.95 -2.64
CA VAL A 351 14.75 2.60 -3.14
C VAL A 351 14.00 1.77 -2.09
N THR A 352 12.72 2.10 -1.89
CA THR A 352 11.84 1.31 -1.01
C THR A 352 11.13 0.24 -1.82
N MET A 353 11.22 -1.01 -1.37
CA MET A 353 10.38 -2.07 -1.90
C MET A 353 9.14 -2.26 -1.00
N LEU A 354 7.94 -2.19 -1.58
CA LEU A 354 6.69 -2.40 -0.86
C LEU A 354 5.88 -3.48 -1.55
N GLY A 355 5.29 -4.39 -0.76
CA GLY A 355 4.46 -5.44 -1.31
C GLY A 355 3.27 -5.78 -0.42
N HIS A 356 2.19 -6.25 -1.04
CA HIS A 356 1.05 -6.83 -0.32
C HIS A 356 0.86 -8.31 -0.62
N SER A 357 0.62 -9.14 0.40
CA SER A 357 0.32 -10.57 0.24
C SER A 357 1.42 -11.29 -0.54
N PHE A 358 1.13 -11.85 -1.71
CA PHE A 358 2.14 -12.45 -2.58
C PHE A 358 3.20 -11.43 -3.06
N GLY A 359 2.84 -10.15 -3.23
CA GLY A 359 3.80 -9.09 -3.49
C GLY A 359 4.71 -8.77 -2.31
N ALA A 360 4.28 -9.03 -1.08
CA ALA A 360 5.14 -8.95 0.09
C ALA A 360 6.14 -10.12 0.12
N ALA A 361 5.73 -11.33 -0.29
CA ALA A 361 6.67 -12.43 -0.52
C ALA A 361 7.69 -12.10 -1.62
N THR A 362 7.26 -11.43 -2.70
CA THR A 362 8.17 -10.90 -3.73
C THR A 362 9.15 -9.88 -3.16
N THR A 363 8.68 -9.01 -2.25
CA THR A 363 9.54 -8.02 -1.56
C THR A 363 10.60 -8.70 -0.72
N VAL A 364 10.25 -9.77 -0.01
CA VAL A 364 11.21 -10.57 0.77
C VAL A 364 12.31 -11.14 -0.11
N GLU A 365 11.97 -11.76 -1.24
CA GLU A 365 12.98 -12.33 -2.14
C GLU A 365 13.84 -11.24 -2.81
N ALA A 366 13.27 -10.06 -3.09
CA ALA A 366 14.03 -8.91 -3.58
C ALA A 366 15.07 -8.42 -2.55
N LEU A 367 14.71 -8.41 -1.26
CA LEU A 367 15.62 -8.03 -0.17
C LEU A 367 16.71 -9.08 0.07
N ARG A 368 16.38 -10.37 0.02
CA ARG A 368 17.38 -11.43 0.16
C ARG A 368 18.37 -11.47 -1.00
N SER A 369 17.92 -11.10 -2.21
CA SER A 369 18.77 -10.97 -3.39
C SER A 369 19.38 -9.57 -3.54
N GLN A 370 19.38 -8.73 -2.50
CA GLN A 370 19.71 -7.31 -2.60
C GLN A 370 21.17 -7.08 -3.00
N ALA A 371 22.12 -7.84 -2.44
CA ALA A 371 23.55 -7.64 -2.70
C ALA A 371 23.91 -7.93 -4.17
N GLU A 372 23.38 -9.01 -4.72
CA GLU A 372 23.69 -9.48 -6.08
C GLU A 372 22.84 -8.77 -7.14
N ARG A 373 21.54 -8.60 -6.89
CA ARG A 373 20.56 -8.27 -7.93
C ARG A 373 19.92 -6.90 -7.79
N PHE A 374 19.74 -6.42 -6.55
CA PHE A 374 19.02 -5.17 -6.29
C PHE A 374 19.78 -4.20 -5.39
N PRO A 375 21.04 -3.83 -5.70
CA PRO A 375 21.90 -3.05 -4.80
C PRO A 375 21.35 -1.66 -4.44
N TYR A 376 20.37 -1.17 -5.21
CA TYR A 376 19.69 0.10 -4.99
C TYR A 376 18.54 0.05 -3.96
N ILE A 377 18.06 -1.15 -3.60
CA ILE A 377 16.98 -1.33 -2.60
C ILE A 377 17.61 -1.32 -1.21
N SER A 378 17.11 -0.46 -0.32
CA SER A 378 17.69 -0.28 1.02
C SER A 378 16.76 -0.66 2.16
N GLN A 379 15.44 -0.71 1.94
CA GLN A 379 14.45 -1.11 2.96
C GLN A 379 13.20 -1.72 2.34
N GLY A 380 12.49 -2.53 3.15
CA GLY A 380 11.24 -3.18 2.75
C GLY A 380 10.04 -2.90 3.65
N ILE A 381 8.86 -2.84 3.03
CA ILE A 381 7.57 -2.74 3.72
C ILE A 381 6.65 -3.87 3.24
N LEU A 382 6.17 -4.69 4.17
CA LEU A 382 5.34 -5.86 3.92
C LEU A 382 3.94 -5.64 4.48
N TYR A 383 2.94 -5.61 3.62
CA TYR A 383 1.53 -5.59 4.01
C TYR A 383 0.92 -6.99 3.92
N ASP A 384 0.49 -7.54 5.04
CA ASP A 384 -0.11 -8.88 5.15
C ASP A 384 0.64 -9.95 4.34
N PRO A 385 1.94 -10.18 4.59
CA PRO A 385 2.71 -11.15 3.83
C PRO A 385 2.11 -12.56 3.88
N TRP A 386 2.08 -13.18 2.70
CA TRP A 386 1.70 -14.58 2.57
C TRP A 386 2.93 -15.47 2.76
N GLY A 387 3.15 -15.91 4.00
CA GLY A 387 4.26 -16.77 4.39
C GLY A 387 4.32 -18.09 3.64
N GLY A 388 3.20 -18.58 3.09
CA GLY A 388 3.18 -19.79 2.27
C GLY A 388 4.00 -19.72 0.98
N ALA A 389 4.21 -18.51 0.45
CA ALA A 389 5.01 -18.26 -0.74
C ALA A 389 6.42 -17.74 -0.47
N ILE A 390 6.74 -17.41 0.79
CA ILE A 390 8.10 -17.00 1.16
C ILE A 390 8.97 -18.25 1.11
N GLN A 391 10.06 -18.20 0.33
CA GLN A 391 10.99 -19.31 0.25
C GLN A 391 11.72 -19.43 1.60
N LYS A 392 12.16 -20.63 1.96
CA LYS A 392 12.94 -20.77 3.20
C LYS A 392 14.28 -20.06 3.00
N ALA A 393 14.74 -19.36 4.03
CA ALA A 393 16.11 -18.87 4.03
C ALA A 393 17.04 -20.10 4.12
N ASP A 394 18.10 -20.10 3.33
CA ASP A 394 19.16 -21.08 3.47
C ASP A 394 20.11 -20.57 4.55
N CYS A 395 20.20 -21.29 5.66
CA CYS A 395 20.96 -20.88 6.85
C CYS A 395 22.47 -20.70 6.58
N GLU A 396 22.96 -21.25 5.46
CA GLU A 396 24.37 -21.30 5.05
C GLU A 396 24.71 -20.32 3.91
N SER A 397 23.74 -19.54 3.39
CA SER A 397 23.95 -18.64 2.24
C SER A 397 23.80 -17.16 2.58
N GLU A 398 24.24 -16.29 1.67
CA GLU A 398 23.99 -14.84 1.68
C GLU A 398 22.50 -14.47 1.44
N HIS A 399 21.60 -15.45 1.32
CA HIS A 399 20.17 -15.26 1.02
C HIS A 399 19.35 -14.89 2.27
N GLN A 400 19.81 -13.90 3.02
CA GLN A 400 19.17 -13.40 4.23
C GLN A 400 18.84 -11.91 4.11
N ILE A 401 17.85 -11.45 4.88
CA ILE A 401 17.51 -10.02 4.90
C ILE A 401 18.51 -9.24 5.76
N HIS A 402 19.30 -8.39 5.10
CA HIS A 402 20.24 -7.45 5.74
C HIS A 402 19.72 -6.00 5.77
N ASN A 403 18.45 -5.78 5.40
CA ASN A 403 17.84 -4.46 5.30
C ASN A 403 16.76 -4.23 6.37
N PRO A 404 16.52 -2.98 6.80
CA PRO A 404 15.39 -2.65 7.66
C PRO A 404 14.04 -3.10 7.08
N LEU A 405 13.17 -3.62 7.95
CA LEU A 405 11.92 -4.25 7.57
C LEU A 405 10.72 -3.78 8.42
N LEU A 406 9.66 -3.35 7.77
CA LEU A 406 8.37 -3.10 8.42
C LEU A 406 7.33 -4.11 7.93
N CYS A 407 6.75 -4.89 8.82
CA CYS A 407 5.65 -5.79 8.52
C CYS A 407 4.36 -5.32 9.21
N ILE A 408 3.27 -5.17 8.45
CA ILE A 408 1.96 -4.80 8.96
C ILE A 408 0.91 -5.83 8.54
N ASN A 409 0.40 -6.56 9.52
CA ASN A 409 -0.65 -7.55 9.35
C ASN A 409 -2.05 -6.97 9.59
N SER A 410 -3.05 -7.60 9.00
CA SER A 410 -4.44 -7.51 9.41
C SER A 410 -4.72 -8.51 10.52
N GLU A 411 -5.70 -8.18 11.36
CA GLU A 411 -6.05 -9.04 12.49
C GLU A 411 -6.54 -10.42 12.02
N ALA A 412 -7.30 -10.48 10.92
CA ALA A 412 -7.77 -11.76 10.40
C ALA A 412 -6.62 -12.68 9.96
N PHE A 413 -5.57 -12.14 9.30
CA PHE A 413 -4.40 -12.88 8.85
C PHE A 413 -3.47 -13.27 10.00
N MET A 414 -3.36 -12.44 11.03
CA MET A 414 -2.61 -12.74 12.25
C MET A 414 -3.10 -14.06 12.90
N TYR A 415 -4.41 -14.32 12.89
CA TYR A 415 -4.99 -15.55 13.44
C TYR A 415 -4.67 -16.83 12.65
N TRP A 416 -3.96 -16.75 11.52
CA TRP A 416 -3.53 -17.92 10.76
C TRP A 416 -2.16 -18.41 11.28
N PRO A 417 -2.09 -19.47 12.11
CA PRO A 417 -0.90 -19.75 12.91
C PRO A 417 0.33 -20.11 12.08
N SER A 418 0.16 -20.92 11.02
CA SER A 418 1.28 -21.31 10.15
C SER A 418 1.77 -20.18 9.25
N ASN A 419 0.92 -19.21 8.92
CA ASN A 419 1.36 -18.01 8.24
C ASN A 419 2.12 -17.11 9.22
N PHE A 420 1.51 -16.82 10.37
CA PHE A 420 2.10 -15.96 11.39
C PHE A 420 3.46 -16.46 11.88
N SER A 421 3.64 -17.77 12.07
CA SER A 421 4.93 -18.35 12.46
C SER A 421 6.02 -18.12 11.42
N ARG A 422 5.71 -18.19 10.12
CA ARG A 422 6.66 -17.88 9.04
C ARG A 422 7.04 -16.39 9.04
N ILE A 423 6.08 -15.50 9.26
CA ILE A 423 6.35 -14.05 9.34
C ILE A 423 7.19 -13.71 10.58
N MET A 424 6.93 -14.36 11.71
CA MET A 424 7.78 -14.25 12.90
C MET A 424 9.20 -14.74 12.64
N SER A 425 9.37 -15.85 11.90
CA SER A 425 10.70 -16.34 11.50
C SER A 425 11.44 -15.34 10.64
N LEU A 426 10.77 -14.73 9.67
CA LEU A 426 11.31 -13.68 8.81
C LEU A 426 11.76 -12.44 9.61
N CYS A 427 10.94 -12.00 10.57
CA CYS A 427 11.32 -10.86 11.41
C CYS A 427 12.51 -11.18 12.32
N ARG A 428 12.64 -12.45 12.77
CA ARG A 428 13.80 -12.92 13.53
C ARG A 428 15.06 -12.99 12.66
N GLU A 429 14.94 -13.41 11.41
CA GLU A 429 16.02 -13.38 10.41
C GLU A 429 16.57 -11.96 10.26
N ALA A 430 15.72 -10.97 9.96
CA ALA A 430 16.15 -9.58 9.84
C ALA A 430 16.79 -9.04 11.15
N LYS A 431 16.18 -9.34 12.31
CA LYS A 431 16.69 -8.91 13.61
C LYS A 431 18.03 -9.56 13.96
N ALA A 432 18.27 -10.81 13.57
CA ALA A 432 19.53 -11.51 13.81
C ALA A 432 20.70 -10.83 13.07
N GLN A 433 20.42 -10.18 11.95
CA GLN A 433 21.39 -9.37 11.19
C GLN A 433 21.59 -7.95 11.78
N GLY A 434 21.01 -7.65 12.95
CA GLY A 434 21.16 -6.35 13.61
C GLY A 434 20.38 -5.21 12.95
N THR A 435 19.43 -5.52 12.08
CA THR A 435 18.63 -4.51 11.36
C THR A 435 17.36 -4.13 12.13
N LEU A 436 16.84 -2.95 11.83
CA LEU A 436 15.59 -2.47 12.43
C LEU A 436 14.40 -3.23 11.84
N CYS A 437 13.60 -3.87 12.69
CA CYS A 437 12.47 -4.67 12.28
C CYS A 437 11.23 -4.44 13.16
N TRP A 438 10.08 -4.20 12.54
CA TRP A 438 8.78 -4.10 13.23
C TRP A 438 7.77 -5.10 12.66
N LEU A 439 6.97 -5.69 13.53
CA LEU A 439 5.80 -6.49 13.18
C LEU A 439 4.58 -5.93 13.90
N LEU A 440 3.68 -5.31 13.14
CA LEU A 440 2.47 -4.64 13.64
C LEU A 440 1.22 -5.37 13.17
N THR A 441 0.12 -5.22 13.90
CA THR A 441 -1.21 -5.72 13.49
C THR A 441 -2.25 -4.62 13.62
N VAL A 442 -2.99 -4.34 12.54
CA VAL A 442 -4.14 -3.41 12.58
C VAL A 442 -5.37 -4.15 13.10
N ARG A 443 -5.79 -3.86 14.34
CA ARG A 443 -6.99 -4.46 14.94
C ARG A 443 -8.25 -4.09 14.15
N GLY A 444 -9.18 -5.04 14.03
CA GLY A 444 -10.45 -4.93 13.34
C GLY A 444 -10.38 -5.03 11.81
N SER A 445 -9.19 -5.24 11.26
CA SER A 445 -8.95 -5.32 9.81
C SER A 445 -8.97 -6.76 9.29
N VAL A 446 -9.17 -6.89 7.99
CA VAL A 446 -9.16 -8.14 7.24
C VAL A 446 -8.19 -8.04 6.07
N HIS A 447 -7.86 -9.15 5.42
CA HIS A 447 -6.84 -9.15 4.36
C HIS A 447 -7.07 -8.10 3.26
N ILE A 448 -8.32 -7.95 2.80
CA ILE A 448 -8.65 -6.97 1.75
C ILE A 448 -8.59 -5.51 2.21
N SER A 449 -8.43 -5.24 3.52
CA SER A 449 -8.25 -3.90 4.08
C SER A 449 -6.99 -3.20 3.58
N GLN A 450 -6.02 -3.98 3.10
CA GLN A 450 -4.76 -3.50 2.51
C GLN A 450 -4.92 -3.00 1.06
N SER A 451 -6.13 -3.09 0.49
CA SER A 451 -6.43 -2.76 -0.91
C SER A 451 -7.64 -1.85 -1.05
N ASP A 452 -7.83 -1.32 -2.25
CA ASP A 452 -8.96 -0.44 -2.59
C ASP A 452 -10.33 -1.12 -2.44
N PHE A 453 -10.39 -2.47 -2.44
CA PHE A 453 -11.65 -3.21 -2.32
C PHE A 453 -12.42 -2.87 -1.04
N SER A 454 -11.72 -2.68 0.07
CA SER A 454 -12.35 -2.32 1.35
C SER A 454 -12.95 -0.91 1.33
N LEU A 455 -12.38 0.01 0.54
CA LEU A 455 -12.86 1.37 0.34
C LEU A 455 -14.04 1.43 -0.62
N LEU A 456 -14.04 0.60 -1.67
CA LEU A 456 -15.10 0.53 -2.68
C LEU A 456 -16.33 -0.25 -2.18
N TYR A 457 -16.10 -1.25 -1.34
CA TYR A 457 -17.15 -2.13 -0.82
C TYR A 457 -17.11 -2.25 0.71
N PRO A 458 -17.25 -1.13 1.45
CA PRO A 458 -17.14 -1.12 2.92
C PRO A 458 -18.24 -1.95 3.59
N ASN A 459 -19.46 -1.89 3.05
CA ASN A 459 -20.59 -2.67 3.58
C ASN A 459 -20.40 -4.18 3.36
N VAL A 460 -19.85 -4.57 2.22
CA VAL A 460 -19.55 -5.99 1.91
C VAL A 460 -18.46 -6.48 2.86
N SER A 461 -17.40 -5.69 3.03
CA SER A 461 -16.29 -5.99 3.94
C SER A 461 -16.75 -6.11 5.39
N SER A 462 -17.61 -5.21 5.86
CA SER A 462 -18.15 -5.26 7.22
C SER A 462 -19.18 -6.37 7.41
N PHE A 463 -20.07 -6.61 6.44
CA PHE A 463 -21.14 -7.59 6.58
C PHE A 463 -20.64 -9.04 6.43
N LEU A 464 -19.88 -9.32 5.38
CA LEU A 464 -19.41 -10.67 5.02
C LEU A 464 -18.10 -11.04 5.74
N LEU A 465 -17.11 -10.15 5.71
CA LEU A 465 -15.78 -10.40 6.30
C LEU A 465 -15.68 -9.95 7.76
N LYS A 466 -16.75 -9.36 8.30
CA LYS A 466 -16.84 -8.92 9.70
C LYS A 466 -15.77 -7.89 10.09
N MET A 467 -15.27 -7.13 9.12
CA MET A 467 -14.36 -6.01 9.36
C MET A 467 -15.02 -4.96 10.27
N THR A 468 -14.33 -4.58 11.34
CA THR A 468 -14.81 -3.61 12.34
C THR A 468 -14.08 -2.29 12.27
N VAL A 469 -12.85 -2.27 11.75
CA VAL A 469 -12.09 -1.02 11.52
C VAL A 469 -12.70 -0.22 10.37
N ASN A 470 -12.60 1.11 10.46
CA ASN A 470 -12.93 1.97 9.32
C ASN A 470 -11.91 1.74 8.19
N PRO A 471 -12.34 1.45 6.94
CA PRO A 471 -11.42 1.19 5.83
C PRO A 471 -10.41 2.31 5.56
N GLN A 472 -10.82 3.58 5.65
CA GLN A 472 -9.91 4.71 5.43
C GLN A 472 -8.89 4.80 6.55
N ARG A 473 -9.32 4.58 7.80
CA ARG A 473 -8.40 4.58 8.94
C ARG A 473 -7.41 3.42 8.89
N ALA A 474 -7.82 2.25 8.39
CA ALA A 474 -6.89 1.13 8.20
C ALA A 474 -5.76 1.49 7.23
N ILE A 475 -6.09 2.13 6.09
CA ILE A 475 -5.08 2.66 5.17
C ILE A 475 -4.24 3.76 5.83
N ASP A 476 -4.85 4.69 6.56
CA ASP A 476 -4.11 5.75 7.27
C ASP A 476 -3.08 5.17 8.24
N LEU A 477 -3.43 4.12 8.99
CA LEU A 477 -2.52 3.45 9.93
C LEU A 477 -1.34 2.81 9.20
N ASN A 478 -1.59 2.12 8.09
CA ASN A 478 -0.55 1.50 7.28
C ASN A 478 0.42 2.54 6.71
N ILE A 479 -0.14 3.61 6.13
CA ILE A 479 0.65 4.70 5.54
C ILE A 479 1.45 5.43 6.62
N ASN A 480 0.85 5.77 7.77
CA ASN A 480 1.56 6.53 8.80
C ASN A 480 2.68 5.72 9.44
N ALA A 481 2.43 4.45 9.78
CA ALA A 481 3.48 3.57 10.29
C ALA A 481 4.62 3.42 9.28
N SER A 482 4.29 3.33 7.99
CA SER A 482 5.29 3.29 6.92
C SER A 482 6.08 4.58 6.79
N LEU A 483 5.43 5.74 6.85
CA LEU A 483 6.10 7.03 6.79
C LEU A 483 6.98 7.27 8.02
N GLU A 484 6.53 6.87 9.22
CA GLU A 484 7.35 6.90 10.43
C GLU A 484 8.60 6.02 10.28
N PHE A 485 8.43 4.80 9.77
CA PHE A 485 9.52 3.86 9.52
C PHE A 485 10.53 4.42 8.52
N LEU A 486 10.05 4.90 7.37
CA LEU A 486 10.91 5.50 6.35
C LEU A 486 11.66 6.73 6.85
N LYS A 487 11.07 7.50 7.77
CA LYS A 487 11.74 8.64 8.40
C LYS A 487 12.92 8.21 9.28
N MET A 488 12.85 7.02 9.88
CA MET A 488 13.92 6.47 10.72
C MET A 488 15.05 5.83 9.90
N VAL A 489 14.72 5.14 8.81
CA VAL A 489 15.69 4.30 8.08
C VAL A 489 16.32 4.99 6.87
N MET A 490 15.65 5.98 6.26
CA MET A 490 16.22 6.72 5.14
C MET A 490 17.18 7.82 5.61
N PRO A 491 18.18 8.20 4.78
CA PRO A 491 19.02 9.37 5.05
C PRO A 491 18.17 10.61 5.33
N ARG A 492 18.56 11.43 6.32
CA ARG A 492 17.83 12.64 6.75
C ARG A 492 17.47 13.56 5.58
N ARG A 493 18.37 13.63 4.60
CA ARG A 493 18.21 14.38 3.35
C ARG A 493 16.97 13.94 2.56
N ILE A 494 16.83 12.63 2.35
CA ILE A 494 15.73 12.01 1.59
C ILE A 494 14.43 12.02 2.43
N SER A 495 14.53 11.68 3.72
CA SER A 495 13.36 11.65 4.60
C SER A 495 12.81 13.03 4.94
N ALA A 496 13.55 14.13 4.70
CA ALA A 496 13.03 15.49 4.83
C ALA A 496 11.82 15.75 3.91
N MET A 497 11.74 15.05 2.78
CA MET A 497 10.60 15.07 1.87
C MET A 497 9.30 14.59 2.52
N ASN A 498 9.43 13.59 3.39
CA ASN A 498 8.30 12.99 4.07
C ASN A 498 7.69 13.98 5.08
N ARG A 499 6.50 14.49 4.74
CA ARG A 499 5.68 15.34 5.62
C ARG A 499 4.51 14.58 6.27
N GLY A 500 4.65 13.27 6.43
CA GLY A 500 3.71 12.45 7.18
C GLY A 500 3.58 12.92 8.63
N THR A 501 2.36 12.80 9.17
CA THR A 501 2.08 13.00 10.59
C THR A 501 2.72 11.87 11.40
N ASN A 502 3.50 12.20 12.43
CA ASN A 502 3.97 11.20 13.39
C ASN A 502 2.87 10.94 14.42
N GLU A 503 2.34 9.72 14.43
CA GLU A 503 1.33 9.26 15.38
C GLU A 503 1.90 8.40 16.50
N GLY A 504 3.22 8.13 16.49
CA GLY A 504 3.89 7.25 17.45
C GLY A 504 3.49 5.79 17.29
N LEU A 505 3.20 5.35 16.05
CA LEU A 505 2.72 4.00 15.77
C LEU A 505 3.83 2.95 15.86
N LEU A 506 5.09 3.37 15.78
CA LEU A 506 6.25 2.51 15.99
C LEU A 506 6.74 2.48 17.45
N GLU A 507 6.21 3.37 18.30
CA GLU A 507 6.55 3.53 19.74
C GLU A 507 5.54 2.78 20.62
N VAL A 508 5.09 1.60 20.17
CA VAL A 508 4.10 0.79 20.88
C VAL A 508 4.76 -0.33 21.68
N GLU A 509 4.18 -0.68 22.83
CA GLU A 509 4.65 -1.79 23.65
C GLU A 509 4.56 -3.11 22.89
N GLN A 510 5.59 -3.94 23.04
CA GLN A 510 5.61 -5.27 22.45
C GLN A 510 4.56 -6.15 23.13
N LEU A 511 3.70 -6.78 22.34
CA LEU A 511 2.76 -7.77 22.85
C LEU A 511 3.48 -9.11 23.07
N HIS A 512 3.35 -9.67 24.28
CA HIS A 512 3.83 -11.01 24.61
C HIS A 512 2.81 -12.10 24.25
N GLU A 513 1.52 -11.78 24.29
CA GLU A 513 0.43 -12.68 23.93
C GLU A 513 -0.43 -12.09 22.81
N LEU A 514 -0.91 -12.96 21.91
CA LEU A 514 -1.78 -12.54 20.83
C LEU A 514 -3.22 -12.37 21.35
N PRO A 515 -3.87 -11.23 21.06
CA PRO A 515 -5.26 -11.06 21.45
C PRO A 515 -6.16 -12.04 20.70
N ASP A 516 -7.22 -12.54 21.33
CA ASP A 516 -8.14 -13.56 20.79
C ASP A 516 -9.58 -13.06 20.57
N VAL A 517 -9.86 -11.81 20.97
CA VAL A 517 -11.21 -11.20 21.01
C VAL A 517 -12.00 -11.35 19.71
N HIS A 518 -11.34 -11.19 18.56
CA HIS A 518 -11.99 -11.31 17.24
C HIS A 518 -11.65 -12.62 16.51
N GLN A 519 -11.07 -13.60 17.19
CA GLN A 519 -10.63 -14.85 16.57
C GLN A 519 -11.82 -15.60 15.95
N PRO A 520 -11.77 -15.91 14.65
CA PRO A 520 -12.82 -16.66 13.98
C PRO A 520 -12.77 -18.16 14.30
N LYS A 521 -13.87 -18.87 14.03
CA LYS A 521 -13.86 -20.34 14.01
C LYS A 521 -12.87 -20.85 12.95
N LYS A 522 -12.24 -22.02 13.17
CA LYS A 522 -11.21 -22.62 12.28
C LYS A 522 -11.52 -22.55 10.78
N LYS A 523 -12.76 -22.86 10.37
CA LYS A 523 -13.19 -22.80 8.96
C LYS A 523 -13.16 -21.40 8.31
N TYR A 524 -12.99 -20.34 9.09
CA TYR A 524 -12.97 -18.96 8.61
C TYR A 524 -11.70 -18.19 8.97
N ILE A 525 -10.66 -18.89 9.43
CA ILE A 525 -9.31 -18.32 9.66
C ILE A 525 -8.83 -17.59 8.40
N ALA A 526 -8.11 -16.49 8.59
CA ALA A 526 -7.60 -15.56 7.55
C ALA A 526 -8.67 -14.82 6.71
N GLY A 527 -9.88 -15.36 6.60
CA GLY A 527 -10.93 -14.81 5.72
C GLY A 527 -11.85 -13.79 6.39
N ARG A 528 -12.18 -13.95 7.67
CA ARG A 528 -13.11 -13.04 8.38
C ARG A 528 -12.83 -12.97 9.88
N LEU A 529 -13.33 -11.92 10.52
CA LEU A 529 -13.30 -11.80 11.98
C LEU A 529 -14.55 -12.39 12.65
N ARG A 530 -14.50 -12.54 13.97
CA ARG A 530 -15.67 -12.76 14.83
C ARG A 530 -16.04 -11.44 15.51
N ILE A 531 -17.31 -11.05 15.46
CA ILE A 531 -17.83 -9.90 16.22
C ILE A 531 -18.53 -10.44 17.46
N PRO A 532 -18.02 -10.19 18.68
CA PRO A 532 -18.74 -10.52 19.91
C PRO A 532 -20.10 -9.83 19.94
N HIS A 533 -21.16 -10.56 20.32
CA HIS A 533 -22.53 -10.04 20.41
C HIS A 533 -23.03 -9.31 19.14
N GLU A 534 -22.70 -9.84 17.96
CA GLU A 534 -22.96 -9.22 16.66
C GLU A 534 -24.41 -8.70 16.49
N MET A 535 -25.42 -9.54 16.83
CA MET A 535 -26.83 -9.17 16.72
C MET A 535 -27.15 -7.93 17.55
N ARG A 536 -26.66 -7.87 18.80
CA ARG A 536 -26.86 -6.73 19.69
C ARG A 536 -26.20 -5.47 19.11
N ILE A 537 -24.97 -5.56 18.62
CA ILE A 537 -24.23 -4.41 18.08
C ILE A 537 -24.87 -3.85 16.81
N ARG A 538 -25.38 -4.73 15.93
CA ARG A 538 -26.00 -4.33 14.65
C ARG A 538 -27.42 -3.80 14.82
N LEU A 539 -28.18 -4.33 15.79
CA LEU A 539 -29.53 -3.87 16.11
C LEU A 539 -29.54 -2.63 17.02
N THR A 540 -28.41 -2.31 17.68
CA THR A 540 -28.31 -1.07 18.47
C THR A 540 -28.28 0.14 17.53
N PRO A 541 -29.29 1.03 17.56
CA PRO A 541 -29.35 2.15 16.64
C PRO A 541 -28.18 3.13 16.86
N GLN A 542 -27.73 3.76 15.77
CA GLN A 542 -26.46 4.50 15.71
C GLN A 542 -26.31 5.60 16.77
N TRP A 543 -27.39 6.34 17.06
CA TRP A 543 -27.44 7.35 18.12
C TRP A 543 -27.12 6.79 19.53
N ILE A 544 -27.58 5.58 19.87
CA ILE A 544 -27.27 4.92 21.16
C ILE A 544 -25.80 4.52 21.23
N ARG A 545 -25.23 4.04 20.12
CA ARG A 545 -23.78 3.76 20.02
C ARG A 545 -22.95 5.04 20.15
N MET A 546 -23.40 6.14 19.54
CA MET A 546 -22.73 7.44 19.60
C MET A 546 -22.80 8.05 21.00
N MET A 547 -23.94 7.92 21.68
CA MET A 547 -24.12 8.33 23.08
C MET A 547 -23.20 7.56 24.01
N ARG A 548 -23.17 6.22 23.92
CA ARG A 548 -22.24 5.38 24.72
C ARG A 548 -20.77 5.75 24.49
N GLY A 549 -20.36 5.94 23.23
CA GLY A 549 -18.98 6.35 22.91
C GLY A 549 -18.61 7.74 23.45
N LYS A 550 -19.56 8.69 23.49
CA LYS A 550 -19.34 10.01 24.13
C LYS A 550 -19.21 9.88 25.65
N THR A 551 -20.02 9.04 26.29
CA THR A 551 -19.96 8.81 27.75
C THR A 551 -18.64 8.15 28.16
N GLU A 552 -18.16 7.16 27.41
CA GLU A 552 -16.88 6.49 27.65
C GLU A 552 -15.67 7.42 27.41
N ASN A 553 -15.71 8.25 26.36
CA ASN A 553 -14.67 9.27 26.12
C ASN A 553 -14.68 10.37 27.19
N CYS A 554 -15.85 10.77 27.70
CA CYS A 554 -15.94 11.69 28.84
C CYS A 554 -15.35 11.06 30.10
N GLN A 555 -15.67 9.80 30.40
CA GLN A 555 -15.11 9.08 31.55
C GLN A 555 -13.60 8.90 31.45
N LYS A 556 -13.06 8.56 30.26
CA LYS A 556 -11.60 8.47 30.04
C LYS A 556 -10.91 9.83 30.12
N LYS A 557 -11.52 10.92 29.62
CA LYS A 557 -10.99 12.29 29.78
C LYS A 557 -11.01 12.75 31.23
N CYS A 558 -12.03 12.37 32.01
CA CYS A 558 -12.08 12.63 33.46
C CYS A 558 -11.03 11.80 34.22
N ALA A 559 -10.82 10.53 33.85
CA ALA A 559 -9.77 9.68 34.42
C ALA A 559 -8.35 10.21 34.10
N CYS A 560 -8.10 10.67 32.87
CA CYS A 560 -6.84 11.33 32.50
C CYS A 560 -6.62 12.69 33.20
N LYS A 561 -7.69 13.43 33.51
CA LYS A 561 -7.59 14.65 34.32
C LYS A 561 -7.28 14.36 35.78
N ASN A 562 -7.85 13.30 36.35
CA ASN A 562 -7.55 12.89 37.73
C ASN A 562 -6.17 12.20 37.85
N GLY A 563 -5.68 11.56 36.78
CA GLY A 563 -4.32 11.00 36.71
C GLY A 563 -3.21 12.05 36.52
N ARG A 564 -3.55 13.27 36.09
CA ARG A 564 -2.57 14.37 35.89
C ARG A 564 -2.11 15.06 37.18
N GLN A 565 -2.54 14.62 38.36
CA GLN A 565 -1.97 15.06 39.65
C GLN A 565 -0.86 14.13 40.19
N LYS A 566 -0.44 13.08 39.46
CA LYS A 566 0.74 12.27 39.80
C LYS A 566 1.59 11.98 38.56
N GLN A 567 2.21 13.00 37.97
CA GLN A 567 3.38 12.79 37.11
C GLN A 567 4.65 13.02 37.94
N LYS A 568 5.26 11.93 38.42
CA LYS A 568 6.69 11.96 38.78
C LYS A 568 7.46 12.07 37.46
N LYS A 569 8.36 13.04 37.38
CA LYS A 569 9.27 13.27 36.27
C LYS A 569 10.20 12.05 36.13
N ASN A 570 10.16 11.36 34.99
CA ASN A 570 11.06 10.24 34.70
C ASN A 570 12.42 10.79 34.23
N ILE A 571 13.44 10.66 35.06
CA ILE A 571 14.86 10.78 34.70
C ILE A 571 15.33 9.36 34.35
N ALA A 572 16.10 9.20 33.27
CA ALA A 572 16.61 7.89 32.85
C ALA A 572 17.54 7.30 33.93
N THR A 573 17.26 6.06 34.33
CA THR A 573 18.06 5.27 35.29
C THR A 573 18.59 4.01 34.61
N ASP A 574 19.69 3.47 35.15
CA ASP A 574 20.22 2.16 34.76
C ASP A 574 19.26 1.00 35.16
N PRO A 575 19.53 -0.26 34.75
CA PRO A 575 18.70 -1.42 35.09
C PRO A 575 18.58 -1.72 36.60
N GLN A 576 19.39 -1.09 37.44
CA GLN A 576 19.32 -1.18 38.90
C GLN A 576 18.66 0.06 39.54
N GLY A 577 18.18 1.03 38.75
CA GLY A 577 17.48 2.22 39.23
C GLY A 577 18.39 3.36 39.69
N LYS A 578 19.68 3.36 39.34
CA LYS A 578 20.61 4.43 39.69
C LYS A 578 20.65 5.50 38.58
N ILE A 579 20.63 6.77 38.97
CA ILE A 579 20.74 7.92 38.07
C ILE A 579 22.20 8.02 37.61
N LEU A 580 22.44 8.15 36.29
CA LEU A 580 23.77 8.25 35.70
C LEU A 580 24.41 9.62 36.04
N PRO A 581 25.67 9.67 36.53
CA PRO A 581 26.32 10.94 36.86
C PRO A 581 26.64 11.76 35.60
N GLY A 582 26.32 13.06 35.60
CA GLY A 582 26.62 14.01 34.51
C GLY A 582 25.41 14.68 33.83
N LEU A 583 24.20 14.59 34.39
CA LEU A 583 22.96 15.13 33.79
C LEU A 583 22.22 16.14 34.69
N GLU A 584 22.93 16.79 35.60
CA GLU A 584 22.31 17.52 36.71
C GLU A 584 21.94 19.00 36.42
N ASP A 585 22.35 19.60 35.30
CA ASP A 585 22.11 21.05 35.07
C ASP A 585 21.59 21.40 33.66
N LEU A 586 20.30 21.14 33.38
CA LEU A 586 19.58 21.77 32.26
C LEU A 586 18.14 22.11 32.66
N GLU A 587 17.93 23.30 33.24
CA GLU A 587 16.61 23.92 33.33
C GLU A 587 16.30 24.72 32.04
N ILE A 588 15.20 24.38 31.35
CA ILE A 588 14.59 25.25 30.32
C ILE A 588 13.15 25.54 30.73
N GLY A 589 12.85 26.84 30.84
CA GLY A 589 11.68 27.40 31.52
C GLY A 589 10.33 27.29 30.82
N GLU A 590 9.28 27.22 31.65
CA GLU A 590 7.88 27.32 31.24
C GLU A 590 7.42 28.79 31.17
N LYS A 591 6.93 29.18 29.99
CA LYS A 591 6.16 30.40 29.76
C LYS A 591 4.82 30.35 30.51
N ARG A 592 4.62 31.29 31.43
CA ARG A 592 3.32 31.58 32.08
C ARG A 592 2.34 32.18 31.06
N PHE A 593 1.20 31.54 30.85
CA PHE A 593 -0.05 32.20 30.45
C PHE A 593 -1.08 32.01 31.56
N GLY A 594 -1.25 33.04 32.39
CA GLY A 594 -2.26 33.12 33.45
C GLY A 594 -3.12 34.35 33.23
N CYS A 595 -4.33 34.11 32.74
CA CYS A 595 -5.42 35.07 32.68
C CYS A 595 -5.84 35.44 34.11
N MET A 596 -5.83 36.73 34.46
CA MET A 596 -6.39 37.21 35.73
C MET A 596 -7.38 38.35 35.47
N LEU A 597 -8.65 38.06 35.77
CA LEU A 597 -9.77 39.01 35.77
C LEU A 597 -9.74 39.87 37.05
N ARG A 598 -9.99 41.17 36.85
CA ARG A 598 -10.67 42.13 37.75
C ARG A 598 -10.09 42.40 39.15
N ARG A 599 -9.63 43.64 39.38
CA ARG A 599 -10.39 44.70 40.12
C ARG A 599 -9.56 45.98 40.35
N ARG A 600 -10.20 47.11 40.01
CA ARG A 600 -10.31 48.41 40.72
C ARG A 600 -9.08 49.32 40.95
N ARG A 601 -9.27 50.54 40.42
CA ARG A 601 -9.20 51.90 41.03
C ARG A 601 -7.85 52.57 41.29
N GLN A 602 -7.83 53.84 40.87
CA GLN A 602 -6.97 54.98 41.28
C GLN A 602 -5.52 54.83 40.81
N SER A 603 -4.90 55.77 40.10
CA SER A 603 -5.10 57.21 39.89
C SER A 603 -4.72 57.58 38.45
#